data_AF-A0A967T0D8-F1
#
_entry.id   AF-A0A967T0D8-F1
#
_cell.length_a   1.000
_cell.length_b   1.000
_cell.length_c   1.000
_cell.angle_alpha   90.00
_cell.angle_beta   90.00
_cell.angle_gamma   90.00
#
_symmetry.space_group_name_H-M   'P 1'
#
loop_
_entity.id
_entity.type
_entity.pdbx_description
1 polymer ?
#
loop_
_entity_poly.entity_id
_entity_poly.type
_entity_poly.pdbx_seq_one_letter_code
_entity_poly.pdbx_strand_id
1 'polypeptide(L)'
;MKNAIIETIQAHKCGIPVGIYSVCSANPYVLKAAMLQAKRDRTFLLVESTSNQVNQFGGYTGMTPRKFAARIKEIAHLMHFPEENLIFGGDHLGPNPWQNEKSDDAMKKASDLISTCIAAGYSKIHLDTSMPCEDDAQNTALDAGIVAERAALLCETSENAVKANSPHDIKPLYVIGSDVPPPGGAQEESDIHITQVDGVQQTIELTEVAFLNRGLDEAWERVIAIVVQPGVEFGNEWVISYSPQKAKQ
;
A
#
# COMPACT_ATOMS: atom_id res chain seq x y z
N MET A 1 22.38 0.89 -5.35
CA MET A 1 21.60 1.64 -6.37
C MET A 1 20.56 2.45 -5.63
N LYS A 2 20.30 3.69 -6.05
CA LYS A 2 19.23 4.51 -5.48
C LYS A 2 17.87 3.86 -5.82
N ASN A 3 16.91 3.93 -4.90
CA ASN A 3 15.58 3.38 -5.09
C ASN A 3 14.81 4.21 -6.15
N ALA A 4 14.35 3.59 -7.23
CA ALA A 4 13.74 4.29 -8.36
C ALA A 4 12.45 5.06 -8.00
N ILE A 5 11.72 4.61 -6.97
CA ILE A 5 10.57 5.36 -6.43
C ILE A 5 11.06 6.68 -5.82
N ILE A 6 12.11 6.64 -5.00
CA ILE A 6 12.68 7.84 -4.36
C ILE A 6 13.17 8.83 -5.42
N GLU A 7 13.84 8.36 -6.47
CA GLU A 7 14.29 9.23 -7.56
C GLU A 7 13.11 9.91 -8.27
N THR A 8 12.02 9.18 -8.51
CA THR A 8 10.81 9.72 -9.12
C THR A 8 10.16 10.76 -8.21
N ILE A 9 10.08 10.50 -6.90
CA ILE A 9 9.54 11.45 -5.92
C ILE A 9 10.43 12.69 -5.84
N GLN A 10 11.75 12.55 -5.83
CA GLN A 10 12.67 13.69 -5.82
C GLN A 10 12.51 14.54 -7.08
N ALA A 11 12.43 13.93 -8.26
CA ALA A 11 12.15 14.64 -9.51
C ALA A 11 10.80 15.38 -9.45
N HIS A 12 9.76 14.72 -8.94
CA HIS A 12 8.44 15.32 -8.73
C HIS A 12 8.50 16.53 -7.79
N LYS A 13 9.16 16.40 -6.64
CA LYS A 13 9.35 17.49 -5.65
C LYS A 13 10.19 18.65 -6.21
N CYS A 14 11.04 18.40 -7.21
CA CYS A 14 11.75 19.42 -7.98
C CYS A 14 10.93 20.06 -9.10
N GLY A 15 9.62 19.76 -9.19
CA GLY A 15 8.70 20.37 -10.17
C GLY A 15 8.69 19.69 -11.54
N ILE A 16 9.33 18.53 -11.69
CA ILE A 16 9.24 17.74 -12.94
C ILE A 16 7.89 17.00 -12.93
N PRO A 17 7.06 17.10 -13.98
CA PRO A 17 5.75 16.44 -14.03
C PRO A 17 5.88 14.93 -14.30
N VAL A 18 6.40 14.21 -13.31
CA VAL A 18 6.56 12.75 -13.32
C VAL A 18 5.72 12.11 -12.22
N GLY A 19 5.41 10.83 -12.42
CA GLY A 19 4.68 9.99 -11.49
C GLY A 19 4.93 8.51 -11.80
N ILE A 20 4.26 7.64 -11.06
CA ILE A 20 4.37 6.19 -11.18
C ILE A 20 2.95 5.64 -11.25
N TYR A 21 2.69 4.73 -12.19
CA TYR A 21 1.47 3.94 -12.15
C TYR A 21 1.69 2.70 -11.27
N SER A 22 0.77 2.43 -10.36
CA SER A 22 0.75 1.21 -9.56
C SER A 22 -0.20 0.20 -10.18
N VAL A 23 0.29 -1.00 -10.52
CA VAL A 23 -0.52 -2.05 -11.15
C VAL A 23 -1.03 -3.02 -10.09
N CYS A 24 -2.24 -2.78 -9.59
CA CYS A 24 -2.92 -3.60 -8.58
C CYS A 24 -3.73 -4.75 -9.21
N SER A 25 -3.07 -5.63 -9.97
CA SER A 25 -3.77 -6.74 -10.66
C SER A 25 -3.00 -8.06 -10.58
N ALA A 26 -3.71 -9.14 -10.26
CA ALA A 26 -3.21 -10.51 -10.35
C ALA A 26 -3.43 -11.16 -11.73
N ASN A 27 -4.08 -10.47 -12.68
CA ASN A 27 -4.41 -11.03 -13.98
C ASN A 27 -3.16 -11.13 -14.88
N PRO A 28 -2.81 -12.31 -15.40
CA PRO A 28 -1.58 -12.50 -16.18
C PRO A 28 -1.54 -11.69 -17.48
N TYR A 29 -2.69 -11.39 -18.10
CA TYR A 29 -2.72 -10.56 -19.31
C TYR A 29 -2.45 -9.09 -18.99
N VAL A 30 -3.00 -8.59 -17.87
CA VAL A 30 -2.74 -7.22 -17.38
C VAL A 30 -1.26 -7.07 -17.03
N LEU A 31 -0.67 -8.03 -16.32
CA LEU A 31 0.76 -8.02 -15.98
C LEU A 31 1.66 -8.00 -17.22
N LYS A 32 1.35 -8.82 -18.24
CA LYS A 32 2.08 -8.80 -19.52
C LYS A 32 1.96 -7.46 -20.22
N ALA A 33 0.75 -6.88 -20.27
CA ALA A 33 0.51 -5.59 -20.88
C ALA A 33 1.28 -4.47 -20.15
N ALA A 34 1.29 -4.49 -18.82
CA ALA A 34 2.03 -3.55 -17.99
C ALA A 34 3.55 -3.63 -18.23
N MET A 35 4.11 -4.83 -18.40
CA MET A 35 5.53 -5.00 -18.74
C MET A 35 5.86 -4.51 -20.16
N LEU A 36 4.96 -4.72 -21.13
CA LEU A 36 5.13 -4.16 -22.47
C LEU A 36 5.12 -2.63 -22.45
N GLN A 37 4.22 -2.04 -21.64
CA GLN A 37 4.13 -0.59 -21.49
C GLN A 37 5.38 -0.02 -20.81
N ALA A 38 5.80 -0.59 -19.66
CA ALA A 38 7.01 -0.20 -18.94
C ALA A 38 8.27 -0.23 -19.84
N LYS A 39 8.38 -1.23 -20.72
CA LYS A 39 9.48 -1.32 -21.70
C LYS A 39 9.47 -0.18 -22.72
N ARG A 40 8.29 0.17 -23.23
CA ARG A 40 8.12 1.27 -24.19
C ARG A 40 8.51 2.60 -23.54
N ASP A 41 8.09 2.78 -22.30
CA ASP A 41 8.31 4.00 -21.54
C ASP A 41 9.72 4.06 -20.92
N ARG A 42 10.45 2.94 -20.94
CA ARG A 42 11.77 2.75 -20.30
C ARG A 42 11.73 3.05 -18.80
N THR A 43 10.66 2.62 -18.14
CA THR A 43 10.45 2.79 -16.70
C THR A 43 10.63 1.46 -15.96
N PHE A 44 10.72 1.55 -14.64
CA PHE A 44 10.43 0.41 -13.78
C PHE A 44 8.92 0.11 -13.78
N LEU A 45 8.55 -1.05 -13.24
CA LEU A 45 7.18 -1.49 -13.09
C LEU A 45 6.88 -1.80 -11.62
N LEU A 46 5.96 -1.04 -11.03
CA LEU A 46 5.39 -1.30 -9.72
C LEU A 46 4.16 -2.21 -9.86
N VAL A 47 4.21 -3.39 -9.24
CA VAL A 47 3.08 -4.31 -9.15
C VAL A 47 2.71 -4.50 -7.69
N GLU A 48 1.43 -4.34 -7.38
CA GLU A 48 0.93 -4.45 -6.02
C GLU A 48 -0.13 -5.55 -5.87
N SER A 49 -0.17 -6.15 -4.68
CA SER A 49 -1.23 -7.08 -4.28
C SER A 49 -1.90 -6.59 -3.01
N THR A 50 -3.23 -6.68 -2.96
CA THR A 50 -3.99 -6.41 -1.73
C THR A 50 -3.92 -7.55 -0.74
N SER A 51 -4.16 -7.27 0.54
CA SER A 51 -4.25 -8.28 1.61
C SER A 51 -5.34 -9.34 1.39
N ASN A 52 -6.41 -9.00 0.65
CA ASN A 52 -7.46 -9.93 0.24
C ASN A 52 -7.02 -10.82 -0.93
N GLN A 53 -6.26 -10.27 -1.88
CA GLN A 53 -5.73 -11.02 -3.03
C GLN A 53 -4.72 -12.08 -2.60
N VAL A 54 -3.75 -11.65 -1.81
CA VAL A 54 -2.53 -12.41 -1.49
C VAL A 54 -2.26 -12.26 0.00
N ASN A 55 -2.25 -13.37 0.72
CA ASN A 55 -1.84 -13.40 2.12
C ASN A 55 -1.22 -14.76 2.50
N GLN A 56 -0.77 -14.93 3.73
CA GLN A 56 -0.12 -16.15 4.21
C GLN A 56 -1.01 -17.40 4.06
N PHE A 57 -2.33 -17.24 3.96
CA PHE A 57 -3.30 -18.32 3.74
C PHE A 57 -3.70 -18.49 2.27
N GLY A 58 -3.21 -17.62 1.38
CA GLY A 58 -3.47 -17.66 -0.06
C GLY A 58 -4.40 -16.57 -0.58
N GLY A 59 -5.13 -15.85 0.29
CA GLY A 59 -6.19 -14.93 -0.13
C GLY A 59 -7.20 -15.59 -1.08
N TYR A 60 -7.94 -14.78 -1.84
CA TYR A 60 -8.87 -15.34 -2.85
C TYR A 60 -8.15 -15.87 -4.10
N THR A 61 -6.86 -15.55 -4.28
CA THR A 61 -6.08 -16.04 -5.43
C THR A 61 -5.43 -17.40 -5.19
N GLY A 62 -5.42 -17.90 -3.95
CA GLY A 62 -4.65 -19.07 -3.54
C GLY A 62 -3.13 -18.86 -3.49
N MET A 63 -2.66 -17.62 -3.58
CA MET A 63 -1.25 -17.25 -3.59
C MET A 63 -0.78 -16.63 -2.27
N THR A 64 0.38 -17.08 -1.80
CA THR A 64 1.14 -16.37 -0.77
C THR A 64 2.00 -15.27 -1.40
N PRO A 65 2.51 -14.28 -0.66
CA PRO A 65 3.37 -13.23 -1.21
C PRO A 65 4.56 -13.78 -2.02
N ARG A 66 5.17 -14.87 -1.53
CA ARG A 66 6.24 -15.58 -2.25
C ARG A 66 5.78 -16.15 -3.59
N LYS A 67 4.60 -16.80 -3.63
CA LYS A 67 4.04 -17.35 -4.87
C LYS A 67 3.69 -16.24 -5.87
N PHE A 68 3.12 -15.13 -5.39
CA PHE A 68 2.79 -13.98 -6.20
C PHE A 68 4.04 -13.34 -6.83
N ALA A 69 5.06 -13.05 -6.02
CA ALA A 69 6.33 -12.51 -6.51
C ALA A 69 7.00 -13.46 -7.52
N ALA A 70 7.06 -14.77 -7.22
CA ALA A 70 7.61 -15.77 -8.13
C ALA A 70 6.86 -15.82 -9.47
N ARG A 71 5.52 -15.72 -9.43
CA ARG A 71 4.69 -15.71 -10.64
C ARG A 71 4.94 -14.47 -11.51
N ILE A 72 5.09 -13.30 -10.90
CA ILE A 72 5.42 -12.08 -11.66
C ILE A 72 6.81 -12.18 -12.29
N LYS A 73 7.79 -12.70 -11.55
CA LYS A 73 9.15 -12.93 -12.08
C LYS A 73 9.15 -13.90 -13.26
N GLU A 74 8.37 -14.96 -13.20
CA GLU A 74 8.17 -15.88 -14.33
C GLU A 74 7.61 -15.16 -15.56
N ILE A 75 6.57 -14.32 -15.38
CA ILE A 75 6.00 -13.51 -16.45
C ILE A 75 7.05 -12.52 -17.00
N ALA A 76 7.84 -11.90 -16.13
CA ALA A 76 8.90 -10.97 -16.52
C ALA A 76 9.95 -11.64 -17.39
N HIS A 77 10.41 -12.83 -17.00
CA HIS A 77 11.31 -13.63 -17.78
C HIS A 77 10.74 -13.94 -19.18
N LEU A 78 9.48 -14.41 -19.25
CA LEU A 78 8.79 -14.68 -20.53
C LEU A 78 8.63 -13.43 -21.40
N MET A 79 8.44 -12.28 -20.78
CA MET A 79 8.31 -11.00 -21.46
C MET A 79 9.66 -10.34 -21.74
N HIS A 80 10.79 -10.95 -21.36
CA HIS A 80 12.14 -10.38 -21.36
C HIS A 80 12.25 -9.04 -20.62
N PHE A 81 11.47 -8.84 -19.56
CA PHE A 81 11.50 -7.65 -18.71
C PHE A 81 12.60 -7.78 -17.66
N PRO A 82 13.48 -6.77 -17.47
CA PRO A 82 14.56 -6.85 -16.48
C PRO A 82 13.98 -6.97 -15.06
N GLU A 83 14.39 -7.98 -14.30
CA GLU A 83 13.86 -8.24 -12.95
C GLU A 83 14.24 -7.10 -11.99
N GLU A 84 15.39 -6.47 -12.17
CA GLU A 84 15.86 -5.31 -11.42
C GLU A 84 14.94 -4.08 -11.55
N ASN A 85 14.12 -4.04 -12.61
CA ASN A 85 13.14 -2.99 -12.85
C ASN A 85 11.75 -3.34 -12.28
N LEU A 86 11.59 -4.49 -11.62
CA LEU A 86 10.35 -4.82 -10.93
C LEU A 86 10.39 -4.36 -9.48
N ILE A 87 9.30 -3.71 -9.06
CA ILE A 87 9.06 -3.35 -7.67
C ILE A 87 7.78 -4.04 -7.22
N PHE A 88 7.87 -4.75 -6.10
CA PHE A 88 6.73 -5.38 -5.44
C PHE A 88 6.21 -4.48 -4.32
N GLY A 89 4.91 -4.18 -4.37
CA GLY A 89 4.24 -3.45 -3.32
C GLY A 89 3.08 -4.22 -2.69
N GLY A 90 2.79 -3.90 -1.44
CA GLY A 90 1.63 -4.39 -0.72
C GLY A 90 0.63 -3.27 -0.54
N ASP A 91 -0.61 -3.51 -0.94
CA ASP A 91 -1.68 -2.53 -0.92
C ASP A 91 -2.69 -2.84 0.20
N HIS A 92 -3.09 -1.82 0.97
CA HIS A 92 -3.92 -1.92 2.16
C HIS A 92 -3.52 -3.10 3.07
N LEU A 93 -2.25 -3.15 3.48
CA LEU A 93 -1.77 -4.18 4.38
C LEU A 93 -2.14 -3.83 5.82
N GLY A 94 -2.95 -4.69 6.42
CA GLY A 94 -3.49 -4.53 7.77
C GLY A 94 -4.55 -5.59 8.08
N PRO A 95 -5.42 -5.35 9.07
CA PRO A 95 -6.39 -6.34 9.55
C PRO A 95 -7.59 -6.53 8.62
N ASN A 96 -7.66 -5.84 7.47
CA ASN A 96 -8.81 -5.83 6.56
C ASN A 96 -9.41 -7.21 6.23
N PRO A 97 -8.64 -8.28 5.95
CA PRO A 97 -9.21 -9.61 5.67
C PRO A 97 -9.81 -10.33 6.91
N TRP A 98 -9.52 -9.82 8.12
CA TRP A 98 -9.83 -10.46 9.40
C TRP A 98 -10.62 -9.54 10.34
N GLN A 99 -11.36 -8.56 9.81
CA GLN A 99 -12.18 -7.62 10.60
C GLN A 99 -13.22 -8.31 11.49
N ASN A 100 -13.67 -9.51 11.13
CA ASN A 100 -14.62 -10.29 11.92
C ASN A 100 -13.98 -11.01 13.13
N GLU A 101 -12.69 -10.75 13.39
CA GLU A 101 -11.97 -11.27 14.54
C GLU A 101 -11.62 -10.13 15.50
N LYS A 102 -11.27 -10.47 16.73
CA LYS A 102 -10.74 -9.50 17.70
C LYS A 102 -9.46 -8.85 17.18
N SER A 103 -9.31 -7.58 17.51
CA SER A 103 -8.20 -6.72 17.11
C SER A 103 -6.83 -7.35 17.35
N ASP A 104 -6.62 -7.95 18.53
CA ASP A 104 -5.37 -8.65 18.86
C ASP A 104 -5.04 -9.80 17.89
N ASP A 105 -6.04 -10.58 17.47
CA ASP A 105 -5.83 -11.73 16.59
C ASP A 105 -5.72 -11.31 15.12
N ALA A 106 -6.54 -10.34 14.70
CA ALA A 106 -6.45 -9.72 13.38
C ALA A 106 -5.10 -9.04 13.15
N MET A 107 -4.58 -8.31 14.16
CA MET A 107 -3.29 -7.62 14.08
C MET A 107 -2.09 -8.58 14.07
N LYS A 108 -2.17 -9.73 14.77
CA LYS A 108 -1.16 -10.79 14.63
C LYS A 108 -1.10 -11.32 13.20
N LYS A 109 -2.26 -11.57 12.58
CA LYS A 109 -2.34 -12.02 11.18
C LYS A 109 -1.85 -10.96 10.20
N ALA A 110 -2.13 -9.68 10.45
CA ALA A 110 -1.59 -8.58 9.68
C ALA A 110 -0.05 -8.47 9.82
N SER A 111 0.48 -8.71 11.01
CA SER A 111 1.93 -8.74 11.26
C SER A 111 2.62 -9.90 10.51
N ASP A 112 2.00 -11.08 10.50
CA ASP A 112 2.47 -12.23 9.71
C ASP A 112 2.43 -11.92 8.20
N LEU A 113 1.38 -11.26 7.73
CA LEU A 113 1.26 -10.83 6.35
C LEU A 113 2.41 -9.89 5.96
N ILE A 114 2.65 -8.83 6.74
CA ILE A 114 3.76 -7.90 6.53
C ILE A 114 5.10 -8.65 6.48
N SER A 115 5.35 -9.53 7.45
CA SER A 115 6.59 -10.32 7.53
C SER A 115 6.79 -11.19 6.28
N THR A 116 5.73 -11.84 5.80
CA THR A 116 5.78 -12.69 4.60
C THR A 116 5.91 -11.89 3.30
N CYS A 117 5.36 -10.68 3.21
CA CYS A 117 5.58 -9.75 2.11
C CYS A 117 7.05 -9.31 2.06
N ILE A 118 7.64 -8.88 3.18
CA ILE A 118 9.06 -8.50 3.27
C ILE A 118 9.96 -9.68 2.87
N ALA A 119 9.69 -10.88 3.40
CA ALA A 119 10.43 -12.09 3.02
C ALA A 119 10.25 -12.50 1.54
N ALA A 120 9.25 -11.97 0.84
CA ALA A 120 9.04 -12.17 -0.58
C ALA A 120 9.67 -11.07 -1.46
N GLY A 121 10.31 -10.06 -0.86
CA GLY A 121 10.98 -8.96 -1.56
C GLY A 121 10.09 -7.73 -1.82
N TYR A 122 8.98 -7.59 -1.09
CA TYR A 122 8.17 -6.38 -1.14
C TYR A 122 8.95 -5.20 -0.56
N SER A 123 8.93 -4.07 -1.26
CA SER A 123 9.71 -2.87 -0.90
C SER A 123 8.90 -1.58 -0.89
N LYS A 124 7.62 -1.63 -1.29
CA LYS A 124 6.63 -0.58 -1.03
C LYS A 124 5.52 -1.18 -0.16
N ILE A 125 5.26 -0.61 1.00
CA ILE A 125 4.32 -1.16 1.99
C ILE A 125 3.28 -0.08 2.31
N HIS A 126 2.03 -0.28 1.90
CA HIS A 126 0.90 0.53 2.35
C HIS A 126 0.37 -0.04 3.67
N LEU A 127 0.55 0.71 4.76
CA LEU A 127 0.08 0.38 6.10
C LEU A 127 -1.31 0.98 6.30
N ASP A 128 -2.35 0.14 6.24
CA ASP A 128 -3.74 0.56 6.44
C ASP A 128 -4.40 -0.26 7.54
N THR A 129 -4.59 0.39 8.68
CA THR A 129 -5.18 -0.17 9.89
C THR A 129 -6.45 0.56 10.31
N SER A 130 -7.09 1.25 9.36
CA SER A 130 -8.26 2.10 9.64
C SER A 130 -9.59 1.35 9.76
N MET A 131 -9.63 0.08 9.33
CA MET A 131 -10.80 -0.78 9.47
C MET A 131 -11.00 -1.26 10.93
N PRO A 132 -12.23 -1.20 11.47
CA PRO A 132 -12.53 -1.76 12.79
C PRO A 132 -12.49 -3.30 12.80
N CYS A 133 -12.00 -3.87 13.89
CA CYS A 133 -12.06 -5.31 14.21
C CYS A 133 -13.24 -5.59 15.15
N GLU A 134 -13.62 -6.86 15.38
CA GLU A 134 -14.84 -7.28 16.10
C GLU A 134 -15.10 -6.54 17.42
N ASP A 135 -14.04 -6.29 18.20
CA ASP A 135 -14.04 -5.66 19.52
C ASP A 135 -13.85 -4.13 19.49
N ASP A 136 -13.61 -3.54 18.31
CA ASP A 136 -13.65 -2.10 18.10
C ASP A 136 -15.09 -1.59 18.03
N ALA A 137 -15.28 -0.28 18.20
CA ALA A 137 -16.59 0.35 18.09
C ALA A 137 -17.14 0.24 16.65
N GLN A 138 -18.06 -0.72 16.44
CA GLN A 138 -18.58 -1.12 15.12
C GLN A 138 -19.43 -0.08 14.36
N ASN A 139 -19.74 1.08 14.97
CA ASN A 139 -20.69 2.06 14.39
C ASN A 139 -20.09 3.46 14.20
N THR A 140 -18.78 3.59 14.35
CA THR A 140 -18.06 4.84 14.13
C THR A 140 -16.76 4.56 13.40
N ALA A 141 -16.22 5.56 12.72
CA ALA A 141 -14.84 5.48 12.26
C ALA A 141 -13.92 5.13 13.45
N LEU A 142 -12.92 4.29 13.20
CA LEU A 142 -11.94 3.93 14.22
C LEU A 142 -11.17 5.19 14.65
N ASP A 143 -10.87 5.30 15.94
CA ASP A 143 -10.12 6.44 16.47
C ASP A 143 -8.76 6.57 15.76
N ALA A 144 -8.43 7.77 15.28
CA ALA A 144 -7.22 8.01 14.48
C ALA A 144 -5.92 7.69 15.25
N GLY A 145 -5.92 7.81 16.58
CA GLY A 145 -4.80 7.39 17.42
C GLY A 145 -4.63 5.88 17.44
N ILE A 146 -5.73 5.12 17.51
CA ILE A 146 -5.68 3.64 17.38
C ILE A 146 -5.16 3.24 16.00
N VAL A 147 -5.61 3.92 14.93
CA VAL A 147 -5.12 3.68 13.56
C VAL A 147 -3.61 3.88 13.50
N ALA A 148 -3.12 5.02 13.98
CA ALA A 148 -1.69 5.35 14.01
C ALA A 148 -0.86 4.33 14.80
N GLU A 149 -1.32 3.91 15.99
CA GLU A 149 -0.62 2.92 16.81
C GLU A 149 -0.54 1.55 16.14
N ARG A 150 -1.63 1.11 15.51
CA ARG A 150 -1.65 -0.14 14.74
C ARG A 150 -0.72 -0.06 13.52
N ALA A 151 -0.70 1.05 12.80
CA ALA A 151 0.21 1.25 11.67
C ALA A 151 1.68 1.21 12.13
N ALA A 152 2.00 1.86 13.25
CA ALA A 152 3.35 1.86 13.83
C ALA A 152 3.80 0.45 14.25
N LEU A 153 2.90 -0.37 14.82
CA LEU A 153 3.16 -1.79 15.11
C LEU A 153 3.50 -2.60 13.84
N LEU A 154 2.76 -2.39 12.75
CA LEU A 154 3.02 -3.06 11.48
C LEU A 154 4.32 -2.58 10.82
N CYS A 155 4.66 -1.30 10.96
CA CYS A 155 5.95 -0.77 10.54
C CYS A 155 7.11 -1.41 11.31
N GLU A 156 7.00 -1.50 12.64
CA GLU A 156 7.98 -2.19 13.49
C GLU A 156 8.17 -3.65 13.05
N THR A 157 7.07 -4.35 12.78
CA THR A 157 7.09 -5.71 12.25
C THR A 157 7.83 -5.80 10.92
N SER A 158 7.56 -4.86 10.01
CA SER A 158 8.23 -4.75 8.71
C SER A 158 9.75 -4.58 8.89
N GLU A 159 10.19 -3.65 9.72
CA GLU A 159 11.61 -3.39 10.00
C GLU A 159 12.31 -4.58 10.65
N ASN A 160 11.65 -5.25 11.59
CA ASN A 160 12.17 -6.46 12.22
C ASN A 160 12.30 -7.62 11.22
N ALA A 161 11.34 -7.75 10.30
CA ALA A 161 11.40 -8.75 9.23
C ALA A 161 12.57 -8.47 8.26
N VAL A 162 12.89 -7.21 7.96
CA VAL A 162 14.07 -6.86 7.15
C VAL A 162 15.35 -7.31 7.85
N LYS A 163 15.51 -7.00 9.13
CA LYS A 163 16.69 -7.40 9.93
C LYS A 163 16.87 -8.92 9.97
N ALA A 164 15.77 -9.66 10.14
CA ALA A 164 15.77 -11.13 10.19
C ALA A 164 16.10 -11.77 8.84
N ASN A 165 15.64 -11.19 7.73
CA ASN A 165 15.85 -11.67 6.36
C ASN A 165 17.07 -11.01 5.71
N SER A 166 18.21 -10.98 6.40
CA SER A 166 19.54 -10.46 5.99
C SER A 166 19.92 -10.42 4.49
N PRO A 167 19.47 -11.31 3.58
CA PRO A 167 19.71 -11.19 2.14
C PRO A 167 19.24 -9.93 1.41
N HIS A 168 18.30 -9.13 1.92
CA HIS A 168 17.66 -8.11 1.08
C HIS A 168 18.20 -6.68 1.21
N ASP A 169 18.67 -6.21 2.36
CA ASP A 169 19.19 -4.84 2.66
C ASP A 169 18.42 -3.63 2.06
N ILE A 170 17.33 -3.89 1.35
CA ILE A 170 16.40 -2.93 0.77
C ILE A 170 15.43 -2.61 1.88
N LYS A 171 15.64 -1.44 2.49
CA LYS A 171 14.69 -0.91 3.45
C LYS A 171 13.39 -0.54 2.71
N PRO A 172 12.21 -0.98 3.20
CA PRO A 172 10.93 -0.68 2.58
C PRO A 172 10.61 0.82 2.65
N LEU A 173 9.80 1.26 1.68
CA LEU A 173 9.16 2.56 1.66
C LEU A 173 7.71 2.40 2.10
N TYR A 174 7.22 3.35 2.89
CA TYR A 174 5.91 3.27 3.52
C TYR A 174 4.92 4.25 2.91
N VAL A 175 3.67 3.80 2.79
CA VAL A 175 2.50 4.64 2.52
C VAL A 175 1.56 4.49 3.71
N ILE A 176 0.98 5.59 4.16
CA ILE A 176 0.03 5.63 5.28
C ILE A 176 -1.31 6.23 4.85
N GLY A 177 -2.30 6.22 5.74
CA GLY A 177 -3.64 6.73 5.47
C GLY A 177 -4.51 5.69 4.78
N SER A 178 -5.73 6.09 4.42
CA SER A 178 -6.69 5.25 3.72
C SER A 178 -7.64 6.14 2.94
N ASP A 179 -8.08 5.68 1.77
CA ASP A 179 -9.24 6.21 1.07
C ASP A 179 -10.49 5.50 1.60
N VAL A 180 -11.40 6.27 2.17
CA VAL A 180 -12.76 5.81 2.47
C VAL A 180 -13.66 6.46 1.42
N PRO A 181 -14.41 5.68 0.61
CA PRO A 181 -14.77 4.27 0.81
C PRO A 181 -13.71 3.23 0.36
N PRO A 182 -13.76 2.00 0.92
CA PRO A 182 -12.79 0.92 0.68
C PRO A 182 -12.68 0.46 -0.79
N PRO A 183 -11.58 -0.21 -1.17
CA PRO A 183 -11.26 -0.57 -2.55
C PRO A 183 -12.32 -1.45 -3.22
N GLY A 184 -12.68 -1.09 -4.47
CA GLY A 184 -13.64 -1.84 -5.29
C GLY A 184 -14.64 -0.99 -6.08
N GLY A 185 -14.60 0.34 -5.93
CA GLY A 185 -15.61 1.24 -6.49
C GLY A 185 -16.85 1.30 -5.59
N ALA A 186 -17.55 2.44 -5.62
CA ALA A 186 -18.73 2.63 -4.77
C ALA A 186 -19.94 1.85 -5.31
N GLN A 187 -20.60 1.06 -4.45
CA GLN A 187 -21.81 0.31 -4.83
C GLN A 187 -23.05 1.22 -4.99
N GLU A 188 -23.05 2.37 -4.34
CA GLU A 188 -24.07 3.41 -4.45
C GLU A 188 -23.42 4.76 -4.74
N GLU A 189 -24.18 5.68 -5.37
CA GLU A 189 -23.77 7.07 -5.59
C GLU A 189 -23.71 7.78 -4.23
N SER A 190 -22.61 7.57 -3.52
CA SER A 190 -22.28 8.31 -2.31
C SER A 190 -21.56 9.60 -2.69
N ASP A 191 -21.86 10.69 -1.98
CA ASP A 191 -21.13 11.94 -2.12
C ASP A 191 -19.65 11.67 -1.81
N ILE A 192 -18.79 11.65 -2.84
CA ILE A 192 -17.34 11.58 -2.58
C ILE A 192 -16.96 12.81 -1.77
N HIS A 193 -16.41 12.56 -0.59
CA HIS A 193 -15.82 13.60 0.23
C HIS A 193 -14.34 13.69 -0.08
N ILE A 194 -13.95 14.79 -0.72
CA ILE A 194 -12.53 15.13 -0.87
C ILE A 194 -11.93 15.27 0.52
N THR A 195 -10.81 14.59 0.74
CA THR A 195 -10.14 14.59 2.04
C THR A 195 -9.80 16.01 2.45
N GLN A 196 -10.17 16.37 3.67
CA GLN A 196 -9.89 17.68 4.23
C GLN A 196 -8.44 17.74 4.73
N VAL A 197 -7.79 18.89 4.54
CA VAL A 197 -6.37 19.11 4.87
C VAL A 197 -6.10 18.89 6.36
N ASP A 198 -7.04 19.26 7.23
CA ASP A 198 -6.94 19.05 8.68
C ASP A 198 -6.91 17.56 9.03
N GLY A 199 -7.72 16.73 8.39
CA GLY A 199 -7.71 15.27 8.54
C GLY A 199 -6.39 14.64 8.06
N VAL A 200 -5.83 15.15 6.95
CA VAL A 200 -4.50 14.72 6.46
C VAL A 200 -3.42 15.08 7.47
N GLN A 201 -3.42 16.33 7.96
CA GLN A 201 -2.44 16.80 8.94
C GLN A 201 -2.52 16.00 10.25
N GLN A 202 -3.73 15.76 10.76
CA GLN A 202 -3.94 14.94 11.96
C GLN A 202 -3.41 13.51 11.76
N THR A 203 -3.65 12.91 10.59
CA THR A 203 -3.15 11.56 10.27
C THR A 203 -1.63 11.52 10.29
N ILE A 204 -0.97 12.50 9.67
CA ILE A 204 0.51 12.60 9.65
C ILE A 204 1.05 12.76 11.08
N GLU A 205 0.52 13.71 11.86
CA GLU A 205 1.00 14.02 13.21
C GLU A 205 0.85 12.83 14.17
N LEU A 206 -0.31 12.18 14.18
CA LEU A 206 -0.54 11.02 15.05
C LEU A 206 0.33 9.83 14.64
N THR A 207 0.49 9.59 13.35
CA THR A 207 1.33 8.49 12.86
C THR A 207 2.80 8.73 13.14
N GLU A 208 3.29 9.97 12.96
CA GLU A 208 4.66 10.37 13.33
C GLU A 208 4.91 10.09 14.81
N VAL A 209 4.04 10.58 15.70
CA VAL A 209 4.17 10.35 17.15
C VAL A 209 4.18 8.86 17.49
N ALA A 210 3.27 8.07 16.90
CA ALA A 210 3.21 6.62 17.14
C ALA A 210 4.48 5.90 16.67
N PHE A 211 5.07 6.32 15.54
CA PHE A 211 6.33 5.78 15.03
C PHE A 211 7.50 6.13 15.96
N LEU A 212 7.64 7.40 16.34
CA LEU A 212 8.72 7.87 17.20
C LEU A 212 8.66 7.24 18.60
N ASN A 213 7.47 7.03 19.16
CA ASN A 213 7.28 6.32 20.44
C ASN A 213 7.79 4.87 20.41
N ARG A 214 7.90 4.27 19.23
CA ARG A 214 8.46 2.93 19.00
C ARG A 214 9.92 2.94 18.54
N GLY A 215 10.57 4.11 18.50
CA GLY A 215 11.94 4.25 18.00
C GLY A 215 12.08 3.99 16.50
N LEU A 216 11.03 4.29 15.73
CA LEU A 216 10.97 4.09 14.27
C LEU A 216 11.38 5.35 13.48
N ASP A 217 12.25 6.20 14.05
CA ASP A 217 12.70 7.47 13.48
C ASP A 217 13.20 7.31 12.03
N GLU A 218 14.05 6.31 11.77
CA GLU A 218 14.57 6.06 10.41
C GLU A 218 13.48 5.56 9.44
N ALA A 219 12.47 4.85 9.94
CA ALA A 219 11.38 4.34 9.12
C ALA A 219 10.38 5.44 8.77
N TRP A 220 10.18 6.41 9.67
CA TRP A 220 9.39 7.60 9.42
C TRP A 220 9.93 8.42 8.23
N GLU A 221 11.26 8.59 8.14
CA GLU A 221 11.93 9.21 6.98
C GLU A 221 11.70 8.46 5.65
N ARG A 222 11.17 7.22 5.71
CA ARG A 222 10.80 6.40 4.56
C ARG A 222 9.29 6.33 4.33
N VAL A 223 8.48 7.10 5.06
CA VAL A 223 7.08 7.36 4.72
C VAL A 223 7.07 8.34 3.54
N ILE A 224 6.73 7.83 2.36
CA ILE A 224 6.88 8.55 1.10
C ILE A 224 5.57 9.13 0.55
N ALA A 225 4.43 8.66 1.05
CA ALA A 225 3.12 9.08 0.60
C ALA A 225 2.05 8.88 1.68
N ILE A 226 0.97 9.66 1.54
CA ILE A 226 -0.27 9.50 2.29
C ILE A 226 -1.40 9.32 1.28
N VAL A 227 -2.29 8.36 1.52
CA VAL A 227 -3.50 8.16 0.73
C VAL A 227 -4.53 9.23 1.09
N VAL A 228 -5.10 9.86 0.06
CA VAL A 228 -6.18 10.86 0.16
C VAL A 228 -7.18 10.60 -0.97
N GLN A 229 -8.41 11.07 -0.81
CA GLN A 229 -9.46 11.07 -1.82
C GLN A 229 -9.48 12.41 -2.56
N PRO A 230 -8.95 12.51 -3.80
CA PRO A 230 -8.86 13.77 -4.54
C PRO A 230 -10.15 14.10 -5.34
N GLY A 231 -11.23 13.33 -5.15
CA GLY A 231 -12.49 13.51 -5.89
C GLY A 231 -12.53 12.70 -7.18
N VAL A 232 -12.02 11.47 -7.15
CA VAL A 232 -12.10 10.50 -8.24
C VAL A 232 -12.74 9.21 -7.73
N GLU A 233 -13.71 8.69 -8.46
CA GLU A 233 -14.37 7.42 -8.14
C GLU A 233 -15.09 6.90 -9.39
N PHE A 234 -15.45 5.63 -9.36
CA PHE A 234 -16.36 5.04 -10.32
C PHE A 234 -17.33 4.08 -9.64
N GLY A 235 -18.52 3.96 -10.23
CA GLY A 235 -19.50 2.92 -9.90
C GLY A 235 -19.70 1.99 -11.07
N ASN A 236 -20.76 1.17 -11.00
CA ASN A 236 -21.08 0.21 -12.06
C ASN A 236 -21.36 0.88 -13.42
N GLU A 237 -21.96 2.08 -13.40
CA GLU A 237 -22.47 2.76 -14.61
C GLU A 237 -22.03 4.23 -14.72
N TRP A 238 -21.19 4.72 -13.80
CA TRP A 238 -20.81 6.13 -13.72
C TRP A 238 -19.34 6.31 -13.35
N VAL A 239 -18.80 7.48 -13.69
CA VAL A 239 -17.43 7.89 -13.37
C VAL A 239 -17.47 9.32 -12.85
N ILE A 240 -16.85 9.55 -11.70
CA ILE A 240 -16.61 10.89 -11.16
C ILE A 240 -15.21 11.33 -11.61
N SER A 241 -15.20 12.31 -12.51
CA SER A 241 -13.97 12.85 -13.08
C SER A 241 -13.27 13.78 -12.11
N TYR A 242 -11.93 13.72 -12.09
CA TYR A 242 -11.10 14.61 -11.30
C TYR A 242 -11.39 16.09 -11.58
N SER A 243 -11.55 16.88 -10.53
CA SER A 243 -11.68 18.34 -10.61
C SER A 243 -10.49 19.02 -9.91
N PRO A 244 -9.50 19.54 -10.66
CA PRO A 244 -8.31 20.16 -10.08
C PRO A 244 -8.61 21.32 -9.12
N GLN A 245 -9.72 22.03 -9.35
CA GLN A 245 -10.15 23.15 -8.52
C GLN A 245 -10.61 22.70 -7.13
N LYS A 246 -11.23 21.51 -7.03
CA LYS A 246 -11.74 20.98 -5.76
C LYS A 246 -10.63 20.36 -4.90
N ALA A 247 -9.52 19.91 -5.50
CA ALA A 247 -8.39 19.28 -4.82
C ALA A 247 -7.15 20.18 -4.74
N LYS A 248 -7.34 21.50 -4.70
CA LYS A 248 -6.25 22.48 -4.73
C LYS A 248 -5.65 22.78 -3.34
N GLN A 249 -6.47 22.69 -2.30
CA GLN A 249 -6.06 22.94 -0.91
C GLN A 249 -5.28 21.74 -0.39
#